data_AF-A0A3M1ZFZ8-F1
#
_entry.id   AF-A0A3M1ZFZ8-F1
#
_cell.length_a   1.000
_cell.length_b   1.000
_cell.length_c   1.000
_cell.angle_alpha   90.00
_cell.angle_beta   90.00
_cell.angle_gamma   90.00
#
_symmetry.space_group_name_H-M   'P 1'
#
loop_
_entity.id
_entity.type
_entity.pdbx_description
1 polymer ?
#
loop_
_entity_poly.entity_id
_entity_poly.type
_entity_poly.pdbx_seq_one_letter_code
_entity_poly.pdbx_strand_id
1 'polypeptide(L)'
;MKRLLTFPILLCTLALFAQPINDDCDGIIDLGVAPFCDDSVIFNNVDATQSNIGMDNLPGCWTGDPLRDVWFKFTASDTILDYTITLTGVADLGLGLAPITNPQIAIYRGDICAVDELVLLSCAPEMAAPGSDQVAITPPALTPGITYFIRINDWSPTALPNWGAFNLCVDKKDVVVTIDQGSSSECSGQLVDSGGLDGDYGNNENHVFTICPGQPHNCIEFTLDYYNIENFSDQIIIYDGDNTNAPIIGDLTGSGFSLDTNGGVCFQTYASSGCLTVQFISDGTGTFEGFSGSWNCTSEPCPQPEVIVVDPDITDQAIIDNVSSPQTTVTIDTIICEDGAIGTFQADNTNLGLEKGLLITSGSAAGVANPGNTFTSISLNAPGDDELDYLSATYSNGTLSNDACIIELDVFVTTDELTFEYIFGSEEYPEFV
;
A
#
# COMPACT_ATOMS: atom_id res chain seq x y z
N MET A 1 -77.77 -47.67 -28.02
CA MET A 1 -76.33 -47.83 -27.76
C MET A 1 -75.70 -46.45 -27.69
N LYS A 2 -75.48 -45.89 -26.48
CA LYS A 2 -74.76 -44.62 -26.29
C LYS A 2 -73.29 -44.98 -26.07
N ARG A 3 -72.42 -44.60 -27.01
CA ARG A 3 -70.96 -44.76 -26.89
C ARG A 3 -70.43 -43.62 -26.01
N LEU A 4 -69.89 -43.95 -24.84
CA LEU A 4 -69.08 -43.01 -24.05
C LEU A 4 -67.72 -42.88 -24.75
N LEU A 5 -67.36 -41.65 -25.12
CA LEU A 5 -65.98 -41.27 -25.47
C LEU A 5 -65.24 -40.99 -24.15
N THR A 6 -64.19 -41.74 -23.87
CA THR A 6 -63.20 -41.44 -22.84
C THR A 6 -62.07 -40.62 -23.45
N PHE A 7 -61.90 -39.38 -23.00
CA PHE A 7 -60.75 -38.53 -23.31
C PHE A 7 -59.61 -38.85 -22.32
N PRO A 8 -58.37 -39.13 -22.78
CA PRO A 8 -57.23 -39.27 -21.88
C PRO A 8 -56.75 -37.89 -21.45
N ILE A 9 -56.72 -37.63 -20.14
CA ILE A 9 -56.08 -36.45 -19.55
C ILE A 9 -54.58 -36.76 -19.48
N LEU A 10 -53.79 -36.09 -20.33
CA LEU A 10 -52.33 -36.13 -20.29
C LEU A 10 -51.88 -35.26 -19.09
N LEU A 11 -51.47 -35.91 -18.00
CA LEU A 11 -50.89 -35.25 -16.84
C LEU A 11 -49.45 -34.84 -17.20
N CYS A 12 -49.25 -33.61 -17.64
CA CYS A 12 -47.92 -33.04 -17.87
C CYS A 12 -47.31 -32.69 -16.51
N THR A 13 -46.35 -33.47 -16.05
CA THR A 13 -45.55 -33.14 -14.85
C THR A 13 -44.58 -32.02 -15.22
N LEU A 14 -44.92 -30.78 -14.91
CA LEU A 14 -43.98 -29.65 -14.94
C LEU A 14 -42.99 -29.86 -13.78
N ALA A 15 -41.72 -30.15 -14.10
CA ALA A 15 -40.65 -30.07 -13.13
C ALA A 15 -40.45 -28.58 -12.80
N LEU A 16 -40.77 -28.19 -11.56
CA LEU A 16 -40.42 -26.88 -11.02
C LEU A 16 -38.98 -27.00 -10.50
N PHE A 17 -38.03 -26.40 -11.22
CA PHE A 17 -36.68 -26.18 -10.70
C PHE A 17 -36.68 -24.91 -9.86
N ALA A 18 -35.92 -24.91 -8.77
CA ALA A 18 -35.83 -23.76 -7.88
C ALA A 18 -34.78 -22.79 -8.44
N GLN A 19 -35.18 -21.56 -8.68
CA GLN A 19 -34.29 -20.46 -9.04
C GLN A 19 -33.28 -20.16 -7.91
N PRO A 20 -32.12 -19.59 -8.23
CA PRO A 20 -31.21 -19.08 -7.23
C PRO A 20 -31.89 -18.00 -6.39
N ILE A 21 -31.48 -17.82 -5.14
CA ILE A 21 -32.12 -16.83 -4.24
C ILE A 21 -32.02 -15.42 -4.81
N ASN A 22 -30.93 -15.12 -5.51
CA ASN A 22 -30.65 -13.84 -6.11
C ASN A 22 -31.00 -13.76 -7.60
N ASP A 23 -32.01 -14.54 -8.03
CA ASP A 23 -32.59 -14.44 -9.36
C ASP A 23 -33.06 -13.01 -9.68
N ASP A 24 -33.65 -12.35 -8.68
CA ASP A 24 -34.11 -10.98 -8.76
C ASP A 24 -33.51 -10.11 -7.64
N CYS A 25 -33.68 -8.80 -7.78
CA CYS A 25 -33.31 -7.80 -6.79
C CYS A 25 -33.84 -8.09 -5.36
N ASP A 26 -34.98 -8.77 -5.22
CA ASP A 26 -35.59 -9.07 -3.92
C ASP A 26 -34.75 -10.03 -3.06
N GLY A 27 -33.97 -10.91 -3.69
CA GLY A 27 -33.09 -11.87 -3.00
C GLY A 27 -31.61 -11.62 -3.24
N ILE A 28 -31.26 -10.38 -3.56
CA ILE A 28 -29.89 -9.95 -3.85
C ILE A 28 -28.91 -10.39 -2.75
N ILE A 29 -27.78 -10.95 -3.17
CA ILE A 29 -26.71 -11.35 -2.24
C ILE A 29 -25.85 -10.12 -1.91
N ASP A 30 -25.66 -9.87 -0.62
CA ASP A 30 -24.76 -8.84 -0.11
C ASP A 30 -23.37 -9.41 0.12
N LEU A 31 -22.38 -8.91 -0.62
CA LEU A 31 -20.97 -9.30 -0.48
C LEU A 31 -20.27 -8.55 0.67
N GLY A 32 -20.93 -7.55 1.28
CA GLY A 32 -20.35 -6.72 2.33
C GLY A 32 -19.55 -5.53 1.78
N VAL A 33 -18.57 -5.08 2.56
CA VAL A 33 -17.64 -4.02 2.15
C VAL A 33 -16.50 -4.67 1.36
N ALA A 34 -16.20 -4.15 0.16
CA ALA A 34 -15.09 -4.64 -0.65
C ALA A 34 -13.73 -4.47 0.07
N PRO A 35 -12.72 -5.31 -0.22
CA PRO A 35 -12.68 -6.34 -1.26
C PRO A 35 -13.44 -7.62 -0.87
N PHE A 36 -13.90 -8.37 -1.88
CA PHE A 36 -14.52 -9.69 -1.75
C PHE A 36 -13.97 -10.62 -2.82
N CYS A 37 -13.11 -11.57 -2.46
CA CYS A 37 -12.55 -12.58 -3.37
C CYS A 37 -12.34 -13.91 -2.62
N ASP A 38 -13.44 -14.52 -2.15
CA ASP A 38 -13.40 -15.81 -1.46
C ASP A 38 -13.64 -16.97 -2.43
N ASP A 39 -12.57 -17.65 -2.82
CA ASP A 39 -12.64 -18.78 -3.75
C ASP A 39 -13.38 -20.01 -3.21
N SER A 40 -13.67 -20.06 -1.90
CA SER A 40 -14.47 -21.12 -1.29
C SER A 40 -15.98 -20.90 -1.46
N VAL A 41 -16.41 -19.70 -1.86
CA VAL A 41 -17.80 -19.35 -2.08
C VAL A 41 -18.13 -19.41 -3.57
N ILE A 42 -18.93 -20.40 -3.95
CA ILE A 42 -19.34 -20.64 -5.33
C ILE A 42 -20.81 -20.22 -5.51
N PHE A 43 -21.07 -19.39 -6.51
CA PHE A 43 -22.42 -18.97 -6.91
C PHE A 43 -22.82 -19.65 -8.22
N ASN A 44 -24.07 -19.52 -8.63
CA ASN A 44 -24.54 -20.00 -9.93
C ASN A 44 -25.75 -19.20 -10.44
N ASN A 45 -25.99 -19.28 -11.74
CA ASN A 45 -27.19 -18.72 -12.40
C ASN A 45 -28.07 -19.82 -13.03
N VAL A 46 -27.97 -21.05 -12.52
CA VAL A 46 -28.72 -22.20 -13.06
C VAL A 46 -30.20 -22.04 -12.74
N ASP A 47 -31.06 -22.26 -13.73
CA ASP A 47 -32.50 -22.05 -13.68
C ASP A 47 -32.95 -20.60 -13.39
N ALA A 48 -32.02 -19.63 -13.42
CA ALA A 48 -32.35 -18.21 -13.31
C ALA A 48 -33.27 -17.72 -14.44
N THR A 49 -33.99 -16.63 -14.21
CA THR A 49 -34.86 -15.99 -15.19
C THR A 49 -34.49 -14.53 -15.39
N GLN A 50 -35.08 -13.93 -16.43
CA GLN A 50 -34.84 -12.54 -16.75
C GLN A 50 -35.47 -11.60 -15.70
N SER A 51 -34.64 -10.86 -14.97
CA SER A 51 -35.10 -9.72 -14.19
C SER A 51 -35.56 -8.59 -15.10
N ASN A 52 -36.44 -7.74 -14.57
CA ASN A 52 -36.90 -6.52 -15.21
C ASN A 52 -36.51 -5.30 -14.37
N ILE A 53 -35.57 -4.50 -14.86
CA ILE A 53 -35.16 -3.23 -14.23
C ILE A 53 -35.65 -1.97 -14.97
N GLY A 54 -36.57 -2.10 -15.94
CA GLY A 54 -37.16 -0.95 -16.63
C GLY A 54 -36.46 -0.56 -17.94
N MET A 55 -36.33 0.74 -18.22
CA MET A 55 -35.96 1.25 -19.56
C MET A 55 -34.57 0.85 -20.07
N ASP A 56 -33.64 0.44 -19.21
CA ASP A 56 -32.29 0.00 -19.56
C ASP A 56 -32.02 -1.46 -19.15
N ASN A 57 -33.06 -2.31 -19.25
CA ASN A 57 -32.96 -3.71 -18.84
C ASN A 57 -31.93 -4.53 -19.62
N LEU A 58 -31.47 -4.06 -20.78
CA LEU A 58 -30.40 -4.68 -21.56
C LEU A 58 -29.17 -3.76 -21.60
N PRO A 59 -28.07 -4.12 -20.91
CA PRO A 59 -26.80 -3.41 -21.06
C PRO A 59 -26.32 -3.38 -22.51
N GLY A 60 -25.92 -2.21 -23.00
CA GLY A 60 -25.55 -2.05 -24.42
C GLY A 60 -24.32 -2.84 -24.87
N CYS A 61 -23.45 -3.23 -23.95
CA CYS A 61 -22.32 -4.12 -24.22
C CYS A 61 -22.74 -5.59 -24.30
N TRP A 62 -23.89 -5.97 -23.73
CA TRP A 62 -24.29 -7.36 -23.65
C TRP A 62 -24.77 -7.89 -25.01
N THR A 63 -24.45 -9.16 -25.29
CA THR A 63 -24.99 -9.89 -26.43
C THR A 63 -26.25 -10.64 -25.97
N GLY A 64 -27.39 -10.41 -26.63
CA GLY A 64 -28.65 -11.08 -26.33
C GLY A 64 -29.34 -10.60 -25.05
N ASP A 65 -30.59 -11.01 -24.86
CA ASP A 65 -31.37 -10.68 -23.66
C ASP A 65 -30.77 -11.35 -22.42
N PRO A 66 -30.87 -10.71 -21.24
CA PRO A 66 -30.39 -11.26 -19.98
C PRO A 66 -31.34 -12.32 -19.45
N LEU A 67 -31.34 -13.49 -20.09
CA LEU A 67 -32.36 -14.51 -19.85
C LEU A 67 -32.24 -15.24 -18.51
N ARG A 68 -31.05 -15.19 -17.89
CA ARG A 68 -30.66 -15.98 -16.71
C ARG A 68 -29.75 -15.14 -15.82
N ASP A 69 -30.23 -13.96 -15.45
CA ASP A 69 -29.44 -13.04 -14.66
C ASP A 69 -29.57 -13.30 -13.16
N VAL A 70 -28.52 -12.93 -12.43
CA VAL A 70 -28.46 -12.99 -10.97
C VAL A 70 -27.80 -11.74 -10.42
N TRP A 71 -28.18 -11.36 -9.21
CA TRP A 71 -27.87 -10.06 -8.63
C TRP A 71 -27.01 -10.14 -7.36
N PHE A 72 -26.09 -9.20 -7.24
CA PHE A 72 -25.23 -9.02 -6.07
C PHE A 72 -25.13 -7.54 -5.73
N LYS A 73 -24.78 -7.22 -4.49
CA LYS A 73 -24.39 -5.86 -4.09
C LYS A 73 -23.16 -5.89 -3.21
N PHE A 74 -22.43 -4.78 -3.20
CA PHE A 74 -21.32 -4.56 -2.28
C PHE A 74 -21.23 -3.07 -1.93
N THR A 75 -20.57 -2.76 -0.82
CA THR A 75 -20.25 -1.39 -0.42
C THR A 75 -18.79 -1.08 -0.78
N ALA A 76 -18.55 0.02 -1.49
CA ALA A 76 -17.19 0.44 -1.83
C ALA A 76 -16.40 0.80 -0.56
N SER A 77 -15.17 0.29 -0.46
CA SER A 77 -14.23 0.62 0.62
C SER A 77 -13.85 2.10 0.59
N ASP A 78 -13.49 2.65 1.75
CA ASP A 78 -12.82 3.95 1.89
C ASP A 78 -11.31 3.88 1.62
N THR A 79 -10.75 2.68 1.56
CA THR A 79 -9.33 2.44 1.26
C THR A 79 -9.05 2.05 -0.19
N ILE A 80 -10.07 1.74 -1.00
CA ILE A 80 -9.91 1.31 -2.40
C ILE A 80 -10.60 2.33 -3.32
N LEU A 81 -9.83 2.93 -4.22
CA LEU A 81 -10.30 3.95 -5.15
C LEU A 81 -10.59 3.37 -6.55
N ASP A 82 -9.78 2.41 -6.99
CA ASP A 82 -9.91 1.75 -8.29
C ASP A 82 -10.18 0.24 -8.11
N TYR A 83 -11.18 -0.28 -8.84
CA TYR A 83 -11.66 -1.66 -8.68
C TYR A 83 -11.49 -2.49 -9.94
N THR A 84 -11.34 -3.80 -9.78
CA THR A 84 -11.55 -4.79 -10.82
C THR A 84 -12.57 -5.82 -10.32
N ILE A 85 -13.60 -6.08 -11.13
CA ILE A 85 -14.61 -7.09 -10.82
C ILE A 85 -14.48 -8.21 -11.84
N THR A 86 -14.14 -9.40 -11.35
CA THR A 86 -13.87 -10.58 -12.16
C THR A 86 -14.87 -11.67 -11.82
N LEU A 87 -15.47 -12.24 -12.86
CA LEU A 87 -16.23 -13.48 -12.78
C LEU A 87 -15.45 -14.57 -13.47
N THR A 88 -15.25 -15.69 -12.77
CA THR A 88 -14.57 -16.87 -13.31
C THR A 88 -15.46 -18.09 -13.14
N GLY A 89 -15.77 -18.77 -14.24
CA GLY A 89 -16.53 -20.02 -14.24
C GLY A 89 -15.74 -21.13 -13.56
N VAL A 90 -16.37 -21.78 -12.58
CA VAL A 90 -15.80 -22.91 -11.85
C VAL A 90 -16.84 -24.00 -11.67
N ALA A 91 -16.40 -25.25 -11.53
CA ALA A 91 -17.32 -26.34 -11.28
C ALA A 91 -17.69 -26.39 -9.79
N ASP A 92 -18.98 -26.52 -9.47
CA ASP A 92 -19.42 -26.85 -8.12
C ASP A 92 -19.60 -28.37 -8.03
N LEU A 93 -18.61 -29.04 -7.44
CA LEU A 93 -18.65 -30.50 -7.26
C LEU A 93 -19.67 -30.94 -6.20
N GLY A 94 -20.02 -30.05 -5.26
CA GLY A 94 -21.00 -30.32 -4.21
C GLY A 94 -22.43 -30.35 -4.75
N LEU A 95 -22.73 -29.46 -5.71
CA LEU A 95 -24.03 -29.36 -6.38
C LEU A 95 -24.07 -30.05 -7.75
N GLY A 96 -22.93 -30.51 -8.27
CA GLY A 96 -22.82 -31.14 -9.58
C GLY A 96 -23.03 -30.17 -10.75
N LEU A 97 -22.69 -28.90 -10.57
CA LEU A 97 -22.85 -27.85 -11.58
C LEU A 97 -21.58 -27.68 -12.40
N ALA A 98 -21.74 -27.56 -13.72
CA ALA A 98 -20.65 -27.19 -14.62
C ALA A 98 -20.32 -25.70 -14.49
N PRO A 99 -19.10 -25.26 -14.87
CA PRO A 99 -18.76 -23.85 -14.98
C PRO A 99 -19.72 -23.11 -15.92
N ILE A 100 -20.06 -21.87 -15.56
CA ILE A 100 -20.71 -20.94 -16.50
C ILE A 100 -19.80 -20.72 -17.71
N THR A 101 -20.40 -20.56 -18.89
CA THR A 101 -19.67 -20.15 -20.10
C THR A 101 -20.35 -18.97 -20.76
N ASN A 102 -19.60 -18.19 -21.53
CA ASN A 102 -20.00 -16.90 -22.08
C ASN A 102 -20.61 -15.96 -21.03
N PRO A 103 -19.94 -15.77 -19.87
CA PRO A 103 -20.46 -14.91 -18.83
C PRO A 103 -20.47 -13.45 -19.29
N GLN A 104 -21.41 -12.70 -18.75
CA GLN A 104 -21.58 -11.28 -18.95
C GLN A 104 -21.82 -10.63 -17.60
N ILE A 105 -21.21 -9.47 -17.39
CA ILE A 105 -21.26 -8.76 -16.12
C ILE A 105 -21.59 -7.29 -16.36
N ALA A 106 -22.34 -6.69 -15.45
CA ALA A 106 -22.67 -5.27 -15.45
C ALA A 106 -22.68 -4.77 -14.02
N ILE A 107 -22.26 -3.51 -13.82
CA ILE A 107 -22.33 -2.82 -12.53
C ILE A 107 -23.17 -1.56 -12.65
N TYR A 108 -23.99 -1.33 -11.64
CA TYR A 108 -24.95 -0.25 -11.57
C TYR A 108 -24.79 0.56 -10.29
N ARG A 109 -25.23 1.82 -10.34
CA ARG A 109 -25.48 2.69 -9.18
C ARG A 109 -26.99 2.90 -9.04
N GLY A 110 -27.46 2.98 -7.80
CA GLY A 110 -28.84 3.35 -7.48
C GLY A 110 -29.04 3.40 -5.97
N ASP A 111 -30.21 3.88 -5.52
CA ASP A 111 -30.56 3.87 -4.09
C ASP A 111 -31.00 2.46 -3.64
N ILE A 112 -31.62 1.71 -4.56
CA ILE A 112 -32.08 0.34 -4.35
C ILE A 112 -32.06 -0.42 -5.67
N CYS A 113 -31.91 -1.75 -5.62
CA CYS A 113 -32.14 -2.62 -6.76
C CYS A 113 -33.65 -2.70 -7.03
N ALA A 114 -34.16 -1.86 -7.93
CA ALA A 114 -35.57 -1.85 -8.32
C ALA A 114 -35.75 -1.32 -9.75
N VAL A 115 -36.97 -1.47 -10.28
CA VAL A 115 -37.36 -0.98 -11.60
C VAL A 115 -37.16 0.53 -11.70
N ASP A 116 -36.45 0.98 -12.73
CA ASP A 116 -36.16 2.39 -13.02
C ASP A 116 -35.35 3.14 -11.93
N GLU A 117 -34.71 2.42 -11.00
CA GLU A 117 -33.87 2.99 -9.91
C GLU A 117 -32.36 2.75 -10.11
N LEU A 118 -31.98 2.02 -11.17
CA LEU A 118 -30.59 1.64 -11.45
C LEU A 118 -30.04 2.35 -12.70
N VAL A 119 -28.82 2.85 -12.59
CA VAL A 119 -28.05 3.45 -13.70
C VAL A 119 -26.83 2.59 -13.97
N LEU A 120 -26.68 2.13 -15.21
CA LEU A 120 -25.52 1.36 -15.65
C LEU A 120 -24.24 2.21 -15.59
N LEU A 121 -23.21 1.71 -14.91
CA LEU A 121 -21.90 2.35 -14.85
C LEU A 121 -20.90 1.73 -15.83
N SER A 122 -20.85 0.40 -15.89
CA SER A 122 -19.93 -0.36 -16.74
C SER A 122 -20.46 -1.76 -16.98
N CYS A 123 -20.06 -2.40 -18.07
CA CYS A 123 -20.42 -3.78 -18.37
C CYS A 123 -19.47 -4.44 -19.37
N ALA A 124 -19.43 -5.77 -19.36
CA ALA A 124 -18.64 -6.59 -20.26
C ALA A 124 -19.34 -7.95 -20.53
N PRO A 125 -18.89 -8.70 -21.55
CA PRO A 125 -17.95 -8.28 -22.60
C PRO A 125 -18.60 -7.27 -23.55
N GLU A 126 -17.83 -6.41 -24.24
CA GLU A 126 -18.35 -5.52 -25.30
C GLU A 126 -18.94 -6.29 -26.49
N MET A 127 -18.41 -7.49 -26.75
CA MET A 127 -18.97 -8.50 -27.62
C MET A 127 -18.57 -9.89 -27.15
N ALA A 128 -19.54 -10.75 -26.86
CA ALA A 128 -19.27 -12.10 -26.36
C ALA A 128 -18.78 -13.03 -27.49
N ALA A 129 -17.57 -13.57 -27.38
CA ALA A 129 -17.11 -14.68 -28.20
C ALA A 129 -17.50 -16.01 -27.54
N PRO A 130 -18.04 -17.00 -28.29
CA PRO A 130 -18.38 -18.30 -27.72
C PRO A 130 -17.15 -19.01 -27.12
N GLY A 131 -17.30 -19.56 -25.92
CA GLY A 131 -16.33 -20.42 -25.25
C GLY A 131 -15.54 -19.78 -24.11
N SER A 132 -15.78 -18.50 -23.76
CA SER A 132 -15.13 -17.89 -22.60
C SER A 132 -15.70 -18.45 -21.30
N ASP A 133 -14.87 -18.68 -20.30
CA ASP A 133 -15.26 -19.01 -18.92
C ASP A 133 -14.97 -17.86 -17.95
N GLN A 134 -14.42 -16.74 -18.43
CA GLN A 134 -14.08 -15.59 -17.60
C GLN A 134 -14.54 -14.27 -18.24
N VAL A 135 -14.89 -13.29 -17.39
CA VAL A 135 -15.11 -11.89 -17.78
C VAL A 135 -14.70 -10.97 -16.63
N ALA A 136 -14.12 -9.81 -16.96
CA ALA A 136 -13.79 -8.79 -15.98
C ALA A 136 -14.23 -7.39 -16.45
N ILE A 137 -14.49 -6.51 -15.49
CA ILE A 137 -14.73 -5.08 -15.72
C ILE A 137 -13.87 -4.23 -14.78
N THR A 138 -13.39 -3.11 -15.30
CA THR A 138 -12.85 -2.01 -14.49
C THR A 138 -13.91 -0.90 -14.48
N PRO A 139 -14.76 -0.81 -13.43
CA PRO A 139 -15.72 0.29 -13.34
C PRO A 139 -15.01 1.65 -13.28
N PRO A 140 -15.72 2.76 -13.58
CA PRO A 140 -15.23 4.08 -13.22
C PRO A 140 -15.05 4.19 -11.70
N ALA A 141 -14.31 5.21 -11.25
CA ALA A 141 -14.09 5.49 -9.83
C ALA A 141 -15.40 5.41 -9.03
N LEU A 142 -15.39 4.55 -8.01
CA LEU A 142 -16.50 4.32 -7.11
C LEU A 142 -16.38 5.26 -5.91
N THR A 143 -17.51 5.70 -5.37
CA THR A 143 -17.56 6.59 -4.21
C THR A 143 -17.49 5.74 -2.93
N PRO A 144 -16.49 5.95 -2.06
CA PRO A 144 -16.41 5.28 -0.77
C PRO A 144 -17.70 5.27 0.05
N GLY A 145 -18.00 4.14 0.69
CA GLY A 145 -19.18 3.97 1.54
C GLY A 145 -20.52 3.88 0.81
N ILE A 146 -20.53 3.95 -0.53
CA ILE A 146 -21.73 3.79 -1.35
C ILE A 146 -21.90 2.32 -1.78
N THR A 147 -23.16 1.85 -1.81
CA THR A 147 -23.52 0.53 -2.32
C THR A 147 -23.65 0.54 -3.84
N TYR A 148 -23.08 -0.48 -4.48
CA TYR A 148 -23.17 -0.74 -5.92
C TYR A 148 -23.78 -2.11 -6.17
N PHE A 149 -24.39 -2.29 -7.35
CA PHE A 149 -25.10 -3.51 -7.73
C PHE A 149 -24.42 -4.17 -8.92
N ILE A 150 -24.19 -5.47 -8.84
CA ILE A 150 -23.62 -6.30 -9.90
C ILE A 150 -24.71 -7.20 -10.44
N ARG A 151 -24.80 -7.28 -11.77
CA ARG A 151 -25.68 -8.18 -12.50
C ARG A 151 -24.83 -9.10 -13.36
N ILE A 152 -25.11 -10.39 -13.27
CA ILE A 152 -24.38 -11.43 -14.01
C ILE A 152 -25.37 -12.21 -14.86
N ASN A 153 -25.03 -12.50 -16.11
CA ASN A 153 -25.84 -13.31 -17.03
C ASN A 153 -24.92 -14.24 -17.85
N ASP A 154 -25.49 -15.27 -18.47
CA ASP A 154 -24.84 -16.01 -19.56
C ASP A 154 -25.52 -15.75 -20.91
N TRP A 155 -24.71 -15.59 -21.96
CA TRP A 155 -25.21 -15.52 -23.33
C TRP A 155 -25.13 -16.88 -24.04
N SER A 156 -26.07 -17.16 -24.93
CA SER A 156 -26.07 -18.36 -25.76
C SER A 156 -26.30 -18.12 -27.25
N PRO A 157 -25.42 -18.63 -28.14
CA PRO A 157 -25.64 -18.63 -29.58
C PRO A 157 -26.61 -19.73 -30.06
N THR A 158 -26.84 -20.77 -29.24
CA THR A 158 -27.59 -21.97 -29.64
C THR A 158 -28.99 -22.05 -29.01
N ALA A 159 -29.38 -21.02 -28.25
CA ALA A 159 -30.58 -21.01 -27.40
C ALA A 159 -30.61 -22.10 -26.31
N LEU A 160 -29.51 -22.84 -26.11
CA LEU A 160 -29.31 -23.69 -24.95
C LEU A 160 -28.60 -22.88 -23.84
N PRO A 161 -28.98 -23.02 -22.56
CA PRO A 161 -28.33 -22.28 -21.49
C PRO A 161 -26.83 -22.56 -21.43
N ASN A 162 -26.04 -21.51 -21.22
CA ASN A 162 -24.62 -21.59 -20.86
C ASN A 162 -24.42 -21.23 -19.38
N TRP A 163 -25.50 -21.31 -18.59
CA TRP A 163 -25.49 -21.13 -17.15
C TRP A 163 -24.47 -22.05 -16.47
N GLY A 164 -24.17 -21.77 -15.22
CA GLY A 164 -23.33 -22.65 -14.44
C GLY A 164 -22.86 -21.99 -13.17
N ALA A 165 -21.90 -22.66 -12.54
CA ALA A 165 -21.25 -22.17 -11.33
C ALA A 165 -20.08 -21.23 -11.66
N PHE A 166 -19.83 -20.29 -10.74
CA PHE A 166 -18.79 -19.27 -10.87
C PHE A 166 -18.36 -18.72 -9.51
N ASN A 167 -17.13 -18.20 -9.48
CA ASN A 167 -16.64 -17.32 -8.44
C ASN A 167 -16.79 -15.88 -8.89
N LEU A 168 -17.06 -14.99 -7.93
CA LEU A 168 -17.13 -13.55 -8.14
C LEU A 168 -16.11 -12.89 -7.22
N CYS A 169 -15.23 -12.07 -7.79
CA CYS A 169 -14.20 -11.34 -7.09
C CYS A 169 -14.36 -9.84 -7.38
N VAL A 170 -14.50 -9.04 -6.33
CA VAL A 170 -14.50 -7.57 -6.34
C VAL A 170 -13.24 -7.15 -5.58
N ASP A 171 -12.20 -6.74 -6.30
CA ASP A 171 -10.92 -6.40 -5.71
C ASP A 171 -10.44 -5.02 -6.13
N LYS A 172 -9.35 -4.55 -5.52
CA LYS A 172 -8.60 -3.42 -6.02
C LYS A 172 -8.10 -3.70 -7.45
N LYS A 173 -7.97 -2.65 -8.25
CA LYS A 173 -7.35 -2.75 -9.57
C LYS A 173 -5.84 -2.90 -9.41
N ASP A 174 -5.31 -4.08 -9.70
CA ASP A 174 -3.86 -4.29 -9.76
C ASP A 174 -3.31 -3.74 -11.08
N VAL A 175 -2.56 -2.65 -10.98
CA VAL A 175 -1.91 -1.99 -12.11
C VAL A 175 -0.41 -2.20 -11.97
N VAL A 176 0.14 -3.16 -12.70
CA VAL A 176 1.60 -3.32 -12.81
C VAL A 176 2.09 -2.53 -14.03
N VAL A 177 2.94 -1.54 -13.78
CA VAL A 177 3.53 -0.66 -14.79
C VAL A 177 5.04 -0.75 -14.69
N THR A 178 5.72 -0.65 -15.83
CA THR A 178 7.18 -0.61 -15.91
C THR A 178 7.66 0.84 -15.97
N ILE A 179 8.85 1.13 -15.45
CA ILE A 179 9.43 2.48 -15.37
C ILE A 179 9.52 3.22 -16.71
N ASP A 180 9.59 2.47 -17.82
CA ASP A 180 9.67 2.99 -19.18
C ASP A 180 8.31 3.41 -19.79
N GLN A 181 7.20 3.24 -19.06
CA GLN A 181 5.84 3.60 -19.53
C GLN A 181 5.47 5.07 -19.31
N GLY A 182 6.33 5.85 -18.67
CA GLY A 182 6.24 7.31 -18.57
C GLY A 182 5.30 7.88 -17.50
N SER A 183 4.06 7.40 -17.36
CA SER A 183 3.15 7.92 -16.32
C SER A 183 1.94 7.03 -16.02
N SER A 184 1.36 7.21 -14.82
CA SER A 184 0.05 6.68 -14.42
C SER A 184 -0.86 7.78 -13.86
N SER A 185 -2.16 7.68 -14.13
CA SER A 185 -3.21 8.51 -13.52
C SER A 185 -4.05 7.78 -12.47
N GLU A 186 -3.64 6.57 -12.10
CA GLU A 186 -4.32 5.70 -11.15
C GLU A 186 -3.88 6.02 -9.72
N CYS A 187 -4.78 5.86 -8.76
CA CYS A 187 -4.47 6.15 -7.36
C CYS A 187 -3.69 5.02 -6.67
N SER A 188 -3.62 3.84 -7.27
CA SER A 188 -2.82 2.74 -6.75
C SER A 188 -2.22 1.92 -7.88
N GLY A 189 -1.09 1.28 -7.59
CA GLY A 189 -0.48 0.33 -8.50
C GLY A 189 0.90 -0.11 -8.03
N GLN A 190 1.57 -0.88 -8.88
CA GLN A 190 2.92 -1.39 -8.70
C GLN A 190 3.79 -0.89 -9.85
N LEU A 191 4.86 -0.20 -9.51
CA LEU A 191 5.90 0.25 -10.42
C LEU A 191 7.08 -0.70 -10.32
N VAL A 192 7.42 -1.35 -11.43
CA VAL A 192 8.62 -2.19 -11.54
C VAL A 192 9.61 -1.57 -12.52
N ASP A 193 10.84 -2.08 -12.55
CA ASP A 193 11.84 -1.66 -13.52
C ASP A 193 11.48 -2.08 -14.97
N SER A 194 12.38 -1.83 -15.92
CA SER A 194 12.16 -2.09 -17.35
C SER A 194 12.15 -3.58 -17.72
N GLY A 195 12.74 -4.45 -16.88
CA GLY A 195 12.73 -5.90 -16.99
C GLY A 195 11.40 -6.56 -16.63
N GLY A 196 10.50 -5.80 -15.99
CA GLY A 196 9.21 -6.31 -15.52
C GLY A 196 9.32 -7.07 -14.19
N LEU A 197 8.35 -7.94 -13.90
CA LEU A 197 8.28 -8.63 -12.60
C LEU A 197 9.38 -9.71 -12.40
N ASP A 198 9.88 -10.28 -13.49
CA ASP A 198 10.73 -11.48 -13.46
C ASP A 198 12.10 -11.28 -14.16
N GLY A 199 12.35 -10.08 -14.69
CA GLY A 199 13.53 -9.79 -15.52
C GLY A 199 14.39 -8.69 -14.91
N ASP A 200 15.68 -8.72 -15.23
CA ASP A 200 16.61 -7.67 -14.84
C ASP A 200 16.38 -6.40 -15.69
N TYR A 201 16.68 -5.24 -15.11
CA TYR A 201 16.70 -3.98 -15.85
C TYR A 201 17.81 -3.95 -16.91
N GLY A 202 17.71 -3.05 -17.88
CA GLY A 202 18.69 -2.90 -18.96
C GLY A 202 19.84 -1.96 -18.63
N ASN A 203 20.93 -2.06 -19.39
CA ASN A 203 22.05 -1.11 -19.33
C ASN A 203 21.70 0.20 -20.08
N ASN A 204 22.25 1.32 -19.63
CA ASN A 204 22.16 2.67 -20.20
C ASN A 204 20.74 3.24 -20.19
N GLU A 205 19.98 2.96 -19.14
CA GLU A 205 18.63 3.45 -18.98
C GLU A 205 18.60 4.83 -18.33
N ASN A 206 17.58 5.59 -18.70
CA ASN A 206 17.21 6.83 -18.03
C ASN A 206 15.71 7.02 -18.22
N HIS A 207 14.96 6.35 -17.37
CA HIS A 207 13.51 6.32 -17.41
C HIS A 207 12.95 7.22 -16.31
N VAL A 208 11.89 7.95 -16.65
CA VAL A 208 11.15 8.80 -15.72
C VAL A 208 9.71 8.36 -15.77
N PHE A 209 9.16 8.02 -14.62
CA PHE A 209 7.77 7.62 -14.45
C PHE A 209 7.07 8.56 -13.48
N THR A 210 5.98 9.17 -13.91
CA THR A 210 5.21 10.10 -13.07
C THR A 210 3.86 9.50 -12.67
N ILE A 211 3.60 9.41 -11.37
CA ILE A 211 2.31 9.08 -10.78
C ILE A 211 1.59 10.40 -10.51
N CYS A 212 0.58 10.73 -11.32
CA CYS A 212 -0.26 11.92 -11.16
C CYS A 212 -1.75 11.51 -11.16
N PRO A 213 -2.27 11.05 -10.01
CA PRO A 213 -3.62 10.54 -9.91
C PRO A 213 -4.67 11.61 -10.27
N GLY A 214 -5.67 11.22 -11.06
CA GLY A 214 -6.72 12.14 -11.50
C GLY A 214 -7.77 12.48 -10.43
N GLN A 215 -7.81 11.72 -9.33
CA GLN A 215 -8.78 11.87 -8.25
C GLN A 215 -8.23 12.75 -7.11
N PRO A 216 -9.09 13.44 -6.33
CA PRO A 216 -8.64 14.17 -5.15
C PRO A 216 -7.99 13.25 -4.10
N HIS A 217 -6.81 13.62 -3.64
CA HIS A 217 -6.06 12.94 -2.58
C HIS A 217 -5.20 13.98 -1.84
N ASN A 218 -4.80 13.69 -0.61
CA ASN A 218 -3.94 14.55 0.21
C ASN A 218 -2.51 14.02 0.31
N CYS A 219 -2.31 12.73 0.02
CA CYS A 219 -1.01 12.11 0.02
C CYS A 219 -0.91 10.99 -1.03
N ILE A 220 0.27 10.85 -1.63
CA ILE A 220 0.69 9.63 -2.34
C ILE A 220 1.73 8.95 -1.46
N GLU A 221 1.39 7.78 -0.95
CA GLU A 221 2.31 6.87 -0.28
C GLU A 221 2.99 6.02 -1.33
N PHE A 222 4.32 6.00 -1.32
CA PHE A 222 5.13 5.15 -2.19
C PHE A 222 6.06 4.29 -1.36
N THR A 223 5.98 2.98 -1.56
CA THR A 223 6.84 2.01 -0.89
C THR A 223 7.59 1.22 -1.94
N LEU A 224 8.92 1.24 -1.91
CA LEU A 224 9.72 0.23 -2.58
C LEU A 224 9.70 -1.03 -1.73
N ASP A 225 8.95 -2.04 -2.18
CA ASP A 225 8.87 -3.35 -1.57
C ASP A 225 10.27 -4.00 -1.54
N TYR A 226 10.97 -3.90 -2.67
CA TYR A 226 12.39 -4.19 -2.77
C TYR A 226 13.08 -3.34 -3.84
N TYR A 227 14.39 -3.21 -3.71
CA TYR A 227 15.29 -2.80 -4.79
C TYR A 227 16.61 -3.57 -4.67
N ASN A 228 17.22 -3.88 -5.80
CA ASN A 228 18.54 -4.46 -5.97
C ASN A 228 19.16 -3.91 -7.24
N ILE A 229 20.01 -2.89 -7.11
CA ILE A 229 20.62 -2.16 -8.23
C ILE A 229 22.15 -2.11 -8.06
N GLU A 230 22.87 -1.85 -9.16
CA GLU A 230 24.33 -1.75 -9.13
C GLU A 230 24.76 -0.60 -8.21
N ASN A 231 25.67 -0.91 -7.27
CA ASN A 231 26.15 0.08 -6.33
C ASN A 231 27.02 1.13 -7.04
N PHE A 232 26.89 2.40 -6.62
CA PHE A 232 27.62 3.57 -7.12
C PHE A 232 27.38 4.01 -8.57
N SER A 233 26.78 3.15 -9.40
CA SER A 233 26.53 3.41 -10.82
C SER A 233 25.05 3.67 -11.11
N ASP A 234 24.18 2.84 -10.51
CA ASP A 234 22.75 2.87 -10.76
C ASP A 234 21.99 3.55 -9.63
N GLN A 235 20.78 4.01 -9.95
CA GLN A 235 20.20 5.15 -9.27
C GLN A 235 18.68 5.18 -9.38
N ILE A 236 18.00 5.20 -8.22
CA ILE A 236 16.56 5.50 -8.12
C ILE A 236 16.39 6.82 -7.37
N ILE A 237 15.82 7.82 -8.02
CA ILE A 237 15.51 9.12 -7.41
C ILE A 237 14.00 9.32 -7.42
N ILE A 238 13.45 9.76 -6.29
CA ILE A 238 12.03 9.96 -6.08
C ILE A 238 11.79 11.43 -5.73
N TYR A 239 10.83 12.06 -6.40
CA TYR A 239 10.54 13.49 -6.31
C TYR A 239 9.09 13.74 -5.87
N ASP A 240 8.88 14.73 -5.00
CA ASP A 240 7.56 15.25 -4.64
C ASP A 240 7.09 16.28 -5.68
N GLY A 241 6.67 15.79 -6.84
CA GLY A 241 6.14 16.61 -7.93
C GLY A 241 5.93 15.82 -9.21
N ASP A 242 5.59 16.54 -10.28
CA ASP A 242 5.25 15.97 -11.60
C ASP A 242 6.47 15.79 -12.53
N ASN A 243 7.67 16.18 -12.09
CA ASN A 243 8.90 16.10 -12.88
C ASN A 243 10.18 16.12 -12.01
N THR A 244 11.33 15.92 -12.65
CA THR A 244 12.65 15.81 -12.02
C THR A 244 13.26 17.13 -11.51
N ASN A 245 12.57 18.28 -11.66
CA ASN A 245 12.96 19.54 -11.01
C ASN A 245 12.27 19.75 -9.66
N ALA A 246 11.38 18.83 -9.25
CA ALA A 246 10.69 18.89 -7.97
C ALA A 246 11.64 18.52 -6.81
N PRO A 247 11.25 18.78 -5.54
CA PRO A 247 12.03 18.38 -4.38
C PRO A 247 12.27 16.87 -4.34
N ILE A 248 13.49 16.45 -4.04
CA ILE A 248 13.84 15.03 -3.87
C ILE A 248 13.34 14.58 -2.49
N ILE A 249 12.58 13.48 -2.46
CA ILE A 249 12.05 12.82 -1.26
C ILE A 249 12.56 11.38 -1.10
N GLY A 250 13.38 10.92 -2.04
CA GLY A 250 14.15 9.68 -1.94
C GLY A 250 15.29 9.70 -2.94
N ASP A 251 16.48 9.31 -2.50
CA ASP A 251 17.65 9.15 -3.34
C ASP A 251 18.34 7.86 -2.92
N LEU A 252 18.13 6.82 -3.72
CA LEU A 252 18.75 5.51 -3.53
C LEU A 252 19.95 5.42 -4.45
N THR A 253 20.96 6.22 -4.10
CA THR A 253 22.30 6.15 -4.65
C THR A 253 23.31 6.13 -3.51
N GLY A 254 24.20 5.14 -3.50
CA GLY A 254 25.47 5.27 -2.77
C GLY A 254 25.61 4.60 -1.40
N SER A 255 26.90 4.52 -1.03
CA SER A 255 27.55 3.61 -0.10
C SER A 255 27.05 3.58 1.35
N GLY A 256 26.57 2.40 1.75
CA GLY A 256 26.51 1.97 3.15
C GLY A 256 26.91 0.50 3.26
N PHE A 257 28.21 0.22 3.36
CA PHE A 257 28.77 -1.07 3.82
C PHE A 257 28.33 -2.36 3.12
N SER A 258 28.63 -2.54 1.82
CA SER A 258 28.97 -3.86 1.25
C SER A 258 29.56 -3.70 -0.15
N LEU A 259 30.43 -4.62 -0.53
CA LEU A 259 30.94 -4.74 -1.89
C LEU A 259 29.85 -5.42 -2.74
N ASP A 260 29.52 -4.83 -3.89
CA ASP A 260 28.89 -5.43 -5.08
C ASP A 260 27.45 -4.97 -5.43
N THR A 261 26.53 -4.74 -4.47
CA THR A 261 25.14 -4.28 -4.76
C THR A 261 24.59 -3.32 -3.70
N ASN A 262 23.68 -2.42 -4.10
CA ASN A 262 22.86 -1.63 -3.17
C ASN A 262 21.44 -2.19 -3.19
N GLY A 263 21.10 -2.97 -2.17
CA GLY A 263 19.81 -3.63 -2.04
C GLY A 263 19.11 -3.29 -0.73
N GLY A 264 17.79 -3.24 -0.76
CA GLY A 264 16.97 -2.95 0.41
C GLY A 264 15.52 -3.36 0.20
N VAL A 265 14.76 -3.33 1.28
CA VAL A 265 13.32 -3.63 1.31
C VAL A 265 12.60 -2.57 2.15
N CYS A 266 11.31 -2.39 1.87
CA CYS A 266 10.42 -1.52 2.64
C CYS A 266 10.91 -0.06 2.76
N PHE A 267 11.54 0.48 1.71
CA PHE A 267 11.83 1.93 1.68
C PHE A 267 10.53 2.67 1.39
N GLN A 268 10.14 3.60 2.25
CA GLN A 268 8.86 4.31 2.17
C GLN A 268 9.08 5.81 2.08
N THR A 269 8.30 6.48 1.23
CA THR A 269 8.30 7.93 1.08
C THR A 269 6.89 8.43 0.72
N TYR A 270 6.69 9.74 0.83
CA TYR A 270 5.39 10.36 0.69
C TYR A 270 5.48 11.63 -0.15
N ALA A 271 4.56 11.80 -1.10
CA ALA A 271 4.44 13.02 -1.89
C ALA A 271 3.15 13.77 -1.52
N SER A 272 3.32 15.06 -1.23
CA SER A 272 2.26 15.97 -0.79
C SER A 272 1.82 16.97 -1.87
N SER A 273 2.57 17.05 -2.97
CA SER A 273 2.33 17.97 -4.09
C SER A 273 1.18 17.57 -5.02
N GLY A 274 0.66 16.34 -4.86
CA GLY A 274 -0.38 15.75 -5.72
C GLY A 274 0.16 14.94 -6.90
N CYS A 275 1.48 14.89 -7.09
CA CYS A 275 2.16 13.97 -7.99
C CYS A 275 3.44 13.44 -7.34
N LEU A 276 3.89 12.26 -7.79
CA LEU A 276 5.17 11.68 -7.41
C LEU A 276 5.89 11.25 -8.68
N THR A 277 7.17 11.60 -8.83
CA THR A 277 7.98 11.17 -9.97
C THR A 277 9.10 10.25 -9.49
N VAL A 278 9.27 9.12 -10.17
CA VAL A 278 10.39 8.20 -9.99
C VAL A 278 11.28 8.28 -11.22
N GLN A 279 12.59 8.41 -11.03
CA GLN A 279 13.59 8.33 -12.07
C GLN A 279 14.53 7.17 -11.79
N PHE A 280 14.67 6.27 -12.77
CA PHE A 280 15.67 5.20 -12.74
C PHE A 280 16.74 5.47 -13.79
N ILE A 281 18.01 5.39 -13.39
CA ILE A 281 19.16 5.58 -14.26
C ILE A 281 20.10 4.39 -14.07
N SER A 282 20.52 3.76 -15.17
CA SER A 282 21.53 2.69 -15.17
C SER A 282 22.74 3.00 -16.05
N ASP A 283 23.89 2.44 -15.70
CA ASP A 283 25.14 2.57 -16.43
C ASP A 283 25.28 1.55 -17.59
N GLY A 284 26.47 1.47 -18.22
CA GLY A 284 26.70 0.60 -19.36
C GLY A 284 26.91 -0.90 -19.06
N THR A 285 26.98 -1.30 -17.80
CA THR A 285 27.29 -2.64 -17.31
C THR A 285 26.48 -2.97 -16.04
N GLY A 286 26.51 -4.22 -15.57
CA GLY A 286 25.97 -4.58 -14.25
C GLY A 286 24.45 -4.41 -14.11
N THR A 287 23.68 -5.39 -14.59
CA THR A 287 22.22 -5.42 -14.39
C THR A 287 21.82 -6.40 -13.30
N PHE A 288 20.75 -6.10 -12.57
CA PHE A 288 20.21 -6.91 -11.48
C PHE A 288 18.68 -6.95 -11.54
N GLU A 289 18.04 -7.61 -10.57
CA GLU A 289 16.59 -7.80 -10.49
C GLU A 289 15.78 -6.49 -10.30
N GLY A 290 16.46 -5.34 -10.23
CA GLY A 290 15.84 -4.02 -10.32
C GLY A 290 15.05 -3.67 -9.08
N PHE A 291 13.80 -3.27 -9.26
CA PHE A 291 12.98 -2.83 -8.14
C PHE A 291 11.50 -3.12 -8.35
N SER A 292 10.80 -3.27 -7.23
CA SER A 292 9.35 -3.26 -7.17
C SER A 292 8.93 -2.26 -6.11
N GLY A 293 8.15 -1.27 -6.52
CA GLY A 293 7.46 -0.39 -5.61
C GLY A 293 5.95 -0.42 -5.81
N SER A 294 5.22 -0.11 -4.76
CA SER A 294 3.78 0.11 -4.79
C SER A 294 3.47 1.55 -4.40
N TRP A 295 2.41 2.10 -4.99
CA TRP A 295 1.85 3.38 -4.54
C TRP A 295 0.39 3.23 -4.17
N ASN A 296 -0.03 4.09 -3.24
CA ASN A 296 -1.44 4.25 -2.90
C ASN A 296 -1.72 5.71 -2.52
N CYS A 297 -2.85 6.22 -2.96
CA CYS A 297 -3.31 7.54 -2.56
C CYS A 297 -4.20 7.46 -1.33
N THR A 298 -4.07 8.46 -0.47
CA THR A 298 -4.90 8.57 0.73
C THR A 298 -5.58 9.94 0.80
N SER A 299 -6.73 9.99 1.46
CA SER A 299 -7.40 11.25 1.81
C SER A 299 -6.84 11.88 3.08
N GLU A 300 -5.95 11.18 3.79
CA GLU A 300 -5.25 11.70 4.95
C GLU A 300 -4.03 12.53 4.50
N PRO A 301 -3.63 13.56 5.26
CA PRO A 301 -2.40 14.28 4.98
C PRO A 301 -1.20 13.32 5.06
N CYS A 302 -0.15 13.59 4.29
CA CYS A 302 1.08 12.80 4.41
C CYS A 302 1.61 12.86 5.84
N PRO A 303 2.08 11.72 6.40
CA PRO A 303 2.73 11.73 7.70
C PRO A 303 3.90 12.70 7.62
N GLN A 304 3.92 13.64 8.56
CA GLN A 304 5.06 14.53 8.73
C GLN A 304 6.03 13.79 9.65
N PRO A 305 7.34 13.76 9.34
CA PRO A 305 8.33 13.31 10.31
C PRO A 305 8.11 14.07 11.61
N GLU A 306 7.95 13.35 12.71
CA GLU A 306 7.90 14.01 14.01
C GLU A 306 9.26 14.67 14.27
N VAL A 307 9.26 15.73 15.09
CA VAL A 307 10.49 16.36 15.53
C VAL A 307 10.94 15.70 16.82
N ILE A 308 12.25 15.55 16.98
CA ILE A 308 12.83 15.12 18.26
C ILE A 308 12.37 16.13 19.33
N VAL A 309 11.74 15.62 20.38
CA VAL A 309 11.35 16.41 21.55
C VAL A 309 12.42 16.22 22.61
N VAL A 310 13.08 17.31 22.99
CA VAL A 310 14.10 17.29 24.05
C VAL A 310 13.52 17.86 25.34
N ASP A 311 13.75 17.14 26.43
CA ASP A 311 13.56 17.63 27.79
C ASP A 311 14.92 17.92 28.43
N PRO A 312 15.33 19.20 28.53
CA PRO A 312 16.57 19.59 29.18
C PRO A 312 16.47 19.62 30.72
N ASP A 313 15.26 19.62 31.29
CA ASP A 313 15.03 19.69 32.74
C ASP A 313 15.10 18.29 33.35
N ILE A 314 16.30 17.74 33.43
CA ILE A 314 16.49 16.33 33.75
C ILE A 314 16.45 16.03 35.26
N THR A 315 15.96 14.84 35.60
CA THR A 315 16.07 14.26 36.94
C THR A 315 16.83 12.94 36.88
N ASP A 316 17.47 12.55 37.97
CA ASP A 316 18.14 11.24 38.10
C ASP A 316 17.22 10.08 37.69
N GLN A 317 15.94 10.17 38.07
CA GLN A 317 14.95 9.15 37.69
C GLN A 317 14.67 9.15 36.19
N ALA A 318 14.59 10.33 35.54
CA ALA A 318 14.40 10.42 34.10
C ALA A 318 15.58 9.83 33.32
N ILE A 319 16.83 10.00 33.79
CA ILE A 319 18.00 9.34 33.21
C ILE A 319 17.82 7.82 33.29
N ILE A 320 17.54 7.30 34.49
CA ILE A 320 17.35 5.87 34.74
C ILE A 320 16.24 5.31 33.84
N ASP A 321 15.08 5.96 33.77
CA ASP A 321 13.92 5.49 33.01
C ASP A 321 14.15 5.48 31.49
N ASN A 322 15.04 6.35 30.98
CA ASN A 322 15.36 6.43 29.56
C ASN A 322 16.47 5.49 29.11
N VAL A 323 17.28 4.96 30.03
CA VAL A 323 18.35 3.99 29.72
C VAL A 323 18.08 2.59 30.26
N SER A 324 16.98 2.39 30.98
CA SER A 324 16.57 1.10 31.51
C SER A 324 15.65 0.33 30.55
N SER A 325 15.72 -0.99 30.62
CA SER A 325 14.77 -1.91 29.99
C SER A 325 14.10 -2.78 31.07
N PRO A 326 13.04 -3.54 30.74
CA PRO A 326 12.43 -4.47 31.70
C PRO A 326 13.38 -5.54 32.27
N GLN A 327 14.56 -5.71 31.66
CA GLN A 327 15.56 -6.72 32.03
C GLN A 327 16.82 -6.13 32.67
N THR A 328 16.87 -4.80 32.85
CA THR A 328 17.97 -4.12 33.51
C THR A 328 17.52 -3.43 34.78
N THR A 329 18.46 -3.25 35.70
CA THR A 329 18.33 -2.33 36.83
C THR A 329 19.51 -1.38 36.74
N VAL A 330 19.22 -0.11 36.52
CA VAL A 330 20.23 0.94 36.37
C VAL A 330 20.20 1.84 37.60
N THR A 331 21.38 2.14 38.13
CA THR A 331 21.58 3.20 39.13
C THR A 331 22.67 4.15 38.66
N ILE A 332 22.55 5.42 39.02
CA ILE A 332 23.58 6.42 38.75
C ILE A 332 24.65 6.32 39.83
N ASP A 333 25.92 6.17 39.43
CA ASP A 333 27.05 6.31 40.33
C ASP A 333 27.49 7.78 40.40
N THR A 334 27.80 8.36 39.24
CA THR A 334 28.37 9.71 39.15
C THR A 334 27.85 10.45 37.91
N ILE A 335 27.59 11.76 38.05
CA ILE A 335 27.35 12.67 36.93
C ILE A 335 28.33 13.84 37.04
N ILE A 336 29.13 14.06 36.01
CA ILE A 336 30.04 15.20 35.87
C ILE A 336 29.69 15.89 34.55
N CYS A 337 28.74 16.80 34.61
CA CYS A 337 28.27 17.58 33.47
C CYS A 337 27.94 18.99 33.91
N GLU A 338 28.17 19.97 33.04
CA GLU A 338 27.71 21.33 33.28
C GLU A 338 26.18 21.44 33.09
N ASP A 339 25.57 22.43 33.73
CA ASP A 339 24.13 22.65 33.66
C ASP A 339 23.68 22.87 32.19
N GLY A 340 22.65 22.15 31.78
CA GLY A 340 22.15 22.15 30.39
C GLY A 340 22.90 21.28 29.38
N ALA A 341 23.98 20.58 29.77
CA ALA A 341 24.71 19.66 28.89
C ALA A 341 23.98 18.32 28.62
N ILE A 342 23.03 17.99 29.49
CA ILE A 342 22.29 16.72 29.50
C ILE A 342 20.79 16.97 29.31
N GLY A 343 20.14 16.02 28.66
CA GLY A 343 18.69 16.00 28.51
C GLY A 343 18.20 14.60 28.19
N THR A 344 16.89 14.43 28.08
CA THR A 344 16.30 13.22 27.48
C THR A 344 15.64 13.59 26.17
N PHE A 345 15.52 12.63 25.27
CA PHE A 345 14.80 12.83 24.02
C PHE A 345 13.70 11.80 23.83
N GLN A 346 12.64 12.21 23.15
CA GLN A 346 11.66 11.35 22.51
C GLN A 346 11.71 11.63 21.01
N ALA A 347 11.69 10.57 20.22
CA ALA A 347 11.95 10.58 18.78
C ALA A 347 11.14 9.48 18.08
N ASP A 348 9.93 9.22 18.59
CA ASP A 348 8.92 8.36 17.96
C ASP A 348 8.70 8.79 16.51
N ASN A 349 8.68 7.83 15.58
CA ASN A 349 8.46 8.08 14.15
C ASN A 349 9.42 9.11 13.52
N THR A 350 10.66 9.21 14.02
CA THR A 350 11.74 9.98 13.40
C THR A 350 12.72 9.08 12.66
N ASN A 351 13.53 9.68 11.79
CA ASN A 351 14.64 8.99 11.13
C ASN A 351 15.89 8.83 12.02
N LEU A 352 15.82 9.21 13.31
CA LEU A 352 16.95 9.08 14.23
C LEU A 352 17.33 7.61 14.43
N GLY A 353 16.38 6.68 14.37
CA GLY A 353 16.64 5.26 14.63
C GLY A 353 16.67 4.88 16.12
N LEU A 354 16.37 5.83 17.01
CA LEU A 354 16.12 5.61 18.43
C LEU A 354 14.79 6.26 18.80
N GLU A 355 13.90 5.54 19.48
CA GLU A 355 12.60 6.06 19.90
C GLU A 355 12.71 7.04 21.08
N LYS A 356 13.68 6.81 21.97
CA LYS A 356 13.96 7.65 23.13
C LYS A 356 15.36 7.39 23.67
N GLY A 357 15.84 8.27 24.52
CA GLY A 357 17.09 8.01 25.23
C GLY A 357 17.63 9.21 25.98
N LEU A 358 18.89 9.04 26.40
CA LEU A 358 19.69 10.06 27.05
C LEU A 358 20.45 10.86 25.98
N LEU A 359 20.42 12.19 26.11
CA LEU A 359 21.15 13.12 25.27
C LEU A 359 22.33 13.70 26.07
N ILE A 360 23.52 13.60 25.51
CA ILE A 360 24.76 14.15 26.06
C ILE A 360 25.36 15.08 25.01
N THR A 361 25.63 16.33 25.37
CA THR A 361 26.12 17.34 24.43
C THR A 361 27.35 18.06 25.00
N SER A 362 28.22 18.53 24.11
CA SER A 362 29.28 19.50 24.45
C SER A 362 28.77 20.96 24.43
N GLY A 363 27.44 21.16 24.43
CA GLY A 363 26.77 22.45 24.31
C GLY A 363 25.44 22.46 25.07
N SER A 364 24.37 22.99 24.46
CA SER A 364 23.04 22.99 25.09
C SER A 364 22.18 21.83 24.60
N ALA A 365 21.73 20.96 25.51
CA ALA A 365 20.71 19.96 25.22
C ALA A 365 19.43 20.60 24.67
N ALA A 366 19.03 21.77 25.19
CA ALA A 366 17.83 22.49 24.73
C ALA A 366 17.92 22.96 23.26
N GLY A 367 19.13 23.00 22.69
CA GLY A 367 19.36 23.38 21.29
C GLY A 367 19.16 22.25 20.28
N VAL A 368 19.10 20.99 20.73
CA VAL A 368 19.08 19.81 19.85
C VAL A 368 17.75 19.64 19.12
N ALA A 369 16.63 20.03 19.76
CA ALA A 369 15.31 19.99 19.13
C ALA A 369 15.10 21.20 18.20
N ASN A 370 15.57 21.12 16.95
CA ASN A 370 15.16 22.02 15.87
C ASN A 370 15.57 21.44 14.50
N PRO A 371 14.83 21.72 13.41
CA PRO A 371 15.44 21.66 12.08
C PRO A 371 16.63 22.63 12.06
N GLY A 372 17.81 22.17 11.64
CA GLY A 372 19.14 22.80 11.74
C GLY A 372 19.30 24.14 11.00
N ASN A 373 18.39 25.08 11.21
CA ASN A 373 18.33 26.37 10.53
C ASN A 373 19.20 27.44 11.20
N THR A 374 19.71 27.16 12.41
CA THR A 374 20.56 28.06 13.19
C THR A 374 21.62 27.27 13.93
N PHE A 375 22.86 27.75 13.87
CA PHE A 375 23.96 27.20 14.66
C PHE A 375 23.69 27.46 16.14
N THR A 376 23.48 26.38 16.91
CA THR A 376 23.07 26.43 18.31
C THR A 376 24.21 26.04 19.26
N SER A 377 25.41 25.76 18.74
CA SER A 377 26.58 25.46 19.54
C SER A 377 26.90 26.62 20.49
N ILE A 378 26.80 26.33 21.78
CA ILE A 378 27.24 27.19 22.86
C ILE A 378 28.39 26.48 23.57
N SER A 379 29.44 27.22 23.94
CA SER A 379 30.40 26.69 24.90
C SER A 379 29.85 26.86 26.30
N LEU A 380 29.88 25.78 27.07
CA LEU A 380 29.47 25.77 28.47
C LEU A 380 30.61 26.25 29.39
N ASN A 381 31.82 26.42 28.85
CA ASN A 381 33.05 26.76 29.56
C ASN A 381 33.42 25.73 30.65
N ALA A 382 33.03 24.48 30.43
CA ALA A 382 33.43 23.36 31.28
C ALA A 382 34.79 22.80 30.83
N PRO A 383 35.59 22.25 31.78
CA PRO A 383 36.84 21.59 31.42
C PRO A 383 36.59 20.39 30.51
N GLY A 384 37.64 20.01 29.78
CA GLY A 384 37.67 18.77 29.01
C GLY A 384 37.93 17.54 29.87
N ASP A 385 38.25 16.45 29.18
CA ASP A 385 38.68 15.20 29.80
C ASP A 385 40.22 15.11 29.82
N ASP A 386 40.80 14.96 31.00
CA ASP A 386 42.25 14.92 31.21
C ASP A 386 42.93 13.75 30.46
N GLU A 387 42.24 12.62 30.28
CA GLU A 387 42.77 11.45 29.57
C GLU A 387 42.77 11.69 28.06
N LEU A 388 41.68 12.24 27.50
CA LEU A 388 41.62 12.67 26.11
C LEU A 388 42.64 13.76 25.80
N ASP A 389 42.86 14.70 26.71
CA ASP A 389 43.85 15.76 26.58
C ASP A 389 45.28 15.20 26.58
N TYR A 390 45.56 14.22 27.45
CA TYR A 390 46.82 13.51 27.46
C TYR A 390 47.06 12.77 26.12
N LEU A 391 46.04 12.09 25.58
CA LEU A 391 46.13 11.42 24.29
C LEU A 391 46.35 12.41 23.15
N SER A 392 45.63 13.54 23.15
CA SER A 392 45.79 14.62 22.17
C SER A 392 47.20 15.22 22.21
N ALA A 393 47.75 15.45 23.40
CA ALA A 393 49.12 15.95 23.59
C ALA A 393 50.19 14.95 23.17
N THR A 394 49.93 13.66 23.37
CA THR A 394 50.91 12.60 23.08
C THR A 394 50.92 12.18 21.62
N TYR A 395 49.74 12.12 20.98
CA TYR A 395 49.56 11.49 19.67
C TYR A 395 48.98 12.42 18.59
N SER A 396 48.58 13.64 18.93
CA SER A 396 47.95 14.59 18.00
C SER A 396 48.62 15.98 18.09
N ASN A 397 47.84 17.06 17.97
CA ASN A 397 48.30 18.45 17.96
C ASN A 397 48.30 19.11 19.35
N GLY A 398 47.95 18.38 20.42
CA GLY A 398 47.89 18.90 21.78
C GLY A 398 46.79 19.92 22.05
N THR A 399 45.71 19.89 21.25
CA THR A 399 44.50 20.67 21.55
C THR A 399 43.78 20.05 22.75
N LEU A 400 43.37 20.87 23.70
CA LEU A 400 42.58 20.45 24.85
C LEU A 400 41.11 20.30 24.44
N SER A 401 40.47 19.25 24.92
CA SER A 401 39.04 19.08 24.95
C SER A 401 38.41 20.09 25.91
N ASN A 402 37.13 20.40 25.70
CA ASN A 402 36.33 21.26 26.55
C ASN A 402 34.92 20.70 26.61
N ASP A 403 34.14 21.17 27.57
CA ASP A 403 32.72 20.86 27.70
C ASP A 403 32.46 19.34 27.81
N ALA A 404 33.31 18.63 28.56
CA ALA A 404 33.14 17.21 28.83
C ALA A 404 31.93 16.97 29.74
N CYS A 405 31.09 16.02 29.35
CA CYS A 405 29.96 15.56 30.15
C CYS A 405 30.04 14.04 30.28
N ILE A 406 30.12 13.57 31.53
CA ILE A 406 30.38 12.18 31.89
C ILE A 406 29.25 11.70 32.79
N ILE A 407 28.68 10.54 32.45
CA ILE A 407 27.64 9.88 33.23
C ILE A 407 28.11 8.44 33.47
N GLU A 408 28.29 8.08 34.73
CA GLU A 408 28.68 6.76 35.18
C GLU A 408 27.46 6.02 35.74
N LEU A 409 27.16 4.86 35.16
CA LEU A 409 25.98 4.06 35.49
C LEU A 409 26.41 2.68 35.96
N ASP A 410 25.81 2.24 37.06
CA ASP A 410 25.84 0.86 37.51
C ASP A 410 24.65 0.11 36.88
N VAL A 411 24.95 -0.86 36.01
CA VAL A 411 23.93 -1.64 35.30
C VAL A 411 23.97 -3.09 35.73
N PHE A 412 22.88 -3.55 36.36
CA PHE A 412 22.63 -4.97 36.58
C PHE A 412 21.74 -5.52 35.47
N VAL A 413 22.15 -6.61 34.84
CA VAL A 413 21.39 -7.28 33.78
C VAL A 413 20.97 -8.68 34.22
N THR A 414 19.75 -9.07 33.87
CA THR A 414 19.25 -10.44 34.12
C THR A 414 19.54 -11.41 32.97
N THR A 415 20.21 -10.94 31.92
CA THR A 415 20.57 -11.66 30.69
C THR A 415 22.08 -11.91 30.60
N ASP A 416 22.49 -12.72 29.63
CA ASP A 416 23.89 -12.96 29.27
C ASP A 416 24.45 -11.92 28.29
N GLU A 417 23.61 -11.03 27.77
CA GLU A 417 23.96 -9.94 26.85
C GLU A 417 23.46 -8.59 27.37
N LEU A 418 24.30 -7.57 27.25
CA LEU A 418 24.00 -6.16 27.49
C LEU A 418 24.43 -5.36 26.26
N THR A 419 23.50 -4.61 25.68
CA THR A 419 23.72 -3.82 24.47
C THR A 419 23.35 -2.37 24.74
N PHE A 420 24.18 -1.44 24.26
CA PHE A 420 23.91 -0.01 24.25
C PHE A 420 23.85 0.46 22.81
N GLU A 421 22.75 1.10 22.45
CA GLU A 421 22.62 1.78 21.17
C GLU A 421 22.94 3.26 21.38
N TYR A 422 23.75 3.82 20.48
CA TYR A 422 24.13 5.23 20.54
C TYR A 422 24.27 5.77 19.13
N ILE A 423 24.01 7.07 19.00
CA ILE A 423 24.08 7.79 17.73
C ILE A 423 24.82 9.09 17.97
N PHE A 424 25.77 9.41 17.09
CA PHE A 424 26.36 10.73 17.05
C PHE A 424 25.47 11.63 16.21
N GLY A 425 24.87 12.63 16.85
CA GLY A 425 24.12 13.70 16.19
C GLY A 425 24.94 14.98 16.11
N SER A 426 24.62 15.80 15.13
CA SER A 426 25.03 17.21 15.05
C SER A 426 23.81 18.00 14.61
N GLU A 427 23.64 19.21 15.14
CA GLU A 427 22.63 20.16 14.68
C GLU A 427 22.85 20.62 13.22
N GLU A 428 24.00 20.24 12.63
CA GLU A 428 24.38 20.52 11.26
C GLU A 428 23.90 19.46 10.25
N TYR A 429 23.40 18.31 10.72
CA TYR A 429 22.89 17.25 9.84
C TYR A 429 21.41 17.47 9.49
N PRO A 430 21.01 17.33 8.20
CA PRO A 430 21.83 16.98 7.04
C PRO A 430 22.39 18.19 6.26
N GLU A 431 22.12 19.43 6.68
CA GLU A 431 22.31 20.61 5.82
C GLU A 431 23.78 21.00 5.51
N PHE A 432 24.77 20.62 6.33
CA PHE A 432 26.14 21.13 6.23
C PHE A 432 27.26 20.07 6.11
N VAL A 433 26.95 18.87 5.61
CA VAL A 433 27.91 17.75 5.45
C VAL A 433 28.81 17.89 4.23
#